data_AF-A0A1W5XPV9-F1
#
_entry.id   AF-A0A1W5XPV9-F1
#
_cell.length_a   1.000
_cell.length_b   1.000
_cell.length_c   1.000
_cell.angle_alpha   90.00
_cell.angle_beta   90.00
_cell.angle_gamma   90.00
#
_symmetry.space_group_name_H-M   'P 1'
#
loop_
_entity.id
_entity.type
_entity.pdbx_description
1 polymer ?
#
loop_
_entity_poly.entity_id
_entity_poly.type
_entity_poly.pdbx_seq_one_letter_code
_entity_poly.pdbx_strand_id
1 'polypeptide(L)'
;MRDPSITANSQYGRFTGQVHFGASETFAWSFRLHTSVAAAARGLMSESARLYLNGRATGYKDTHPAVAANYLVHSSTKVFANKSYKLVIDEQFPIARRGTRHIRTEFKFIVHPI
;
A
#
# COMPACT_ATOMS: atom_id res chain seq x y z
N MET A 1 21.15 -13.17 3.81
CA MET A 1 20.55 -12.71 2.54
C MET A 1 19.79 -11.43 2.87
N ARG A 2 20.09 -10.29 2.23
CA ARG A 2 19.53 -8.98 2.61
C ARG A 2 18.24 -8.74 1.83
N ASP A 3 17.11 -8.80 2.52
CA ASP A 3 15.83 -8.32 1.99
C ASP A 3 15.81 -6.78 2.07
N PRO A 4 15.73 -6.04 0.95
CA PRO A 4 15.69 -4.61 0.97
C PRO A 4 14.37 -4.15 1.60
N SER A 5 14.48 -3.34 2.65
CA SER A 5 13.33 -2.67 3.25
C SER A 5 13.12 -1.33 2.55
N ILE A 6 11.87 -1.05 2.21
CA ILE A 6 11.40 0.20 1.64
C ILE A 6 10.58 0.87 2.73
N THR A 7 10.96 2.06 3.18
CA THR A 7 10.13 2.86 4.08
C THR A 7 9.84 4.19 3.41
N ALA A 8 8.57 4.56 3.35
CA ALA A 8 8.15 5.84 2.82
C ALA A 8 7.08 6.46 3.73
N ASN A 9 7.23 7.73 4.05
CA ASN A 9 6.17 8.50 4.69
C ASN A 9 5.48 9.33 3.61
N SER A 10 4.16 9.28 3.59
CA SER A 10 3.33 10.23 2.85
C SER A 10 2.74 11.25 3.82
N GLN A 11 2.13 12.32 3.30
CA GLN A 11 1.34 13.23 4.14
C GLN A 11 0.16 12.53 4.84
N TYR A 12 -0.24 11.34 4.38
CA TYR A 12 -1.42 10.62 4.85
C TYR A 12 -1.12 9.48 5.82
N GLY A 13 0.07 8.87 5.71
CA GLY A 13 0.38 7.64 6.43
C GLY A 13 1.79 7.14 6.17
N ARG A 14 2.15 6.12 6.95
CA ARG A 14 3.43 5.41 6.89
C ARG A 14 3.29 4.14 6.07
N PHE A 15 4.20 3.98 5.12
CA PHE A 15 4.34 2.82 4.27
C PHE A 15 5.62 2.07 4.59
N THR A 16 5.53 0.74 4.60
CA THR A 16 6.69 -0.15 4.60
C THR A 16 6.53 -1.20 3.51
N GLY A 17 7.63 -1.58 2.87
CA GLY A 17 7.71 -2.69 1.93
C GLY A 17 8.96 -3.51 2.19
N GLN A 18 8.93 -4.78 1.83
CA GLN A 18 10.08 -5.68 1.86
C GLN A 18 9.99 -6.59 0.65
N VAL A 19 11.13 -6.78 -0.03
CA VAL A 19 11.24 -7.82 -1.05
C VAL A 19 11.97 -9.00 -0.46
N HIS A 20 11.31 -10.15 -0.43
CA HIS A 20 11.89 -11.44 -0.10
C HIS A 20 12.40 -12.12 -1.35
N PHE A 21 13.67 -12.53 -1.34
CA PHE A 21 14.29 -13.31 -2.42
C PHE A 21 14.33 -14.79 -2.06
N GLY A 22 13.98 -15.66 -3.00
CA GLY A 22 13.90 -17.11 -2.79
C GLY A 22 13.53 -17.82 -4.09
N ALA A 23 12.80 -18.93 -4.00
CA ALA A 23 12.31 -19.65 -5.19
C ALA A 23 11.38 -18.80 -6.09
N SER A 24 10.73 -17.79 -5.52
CA SER A 24 10.07 -16.71 -6.25
C SER A 24 10.14 -15.41 -5.45
N GLU A 25 10.47 -14.31 -6.10
CA GLU A 25 10.55 -13.02 -5.43
C GLU A 25 9.16 -12.56 -4.99
N THR A 26 9.05 -12.17 -3.72
CA THR A 26 7.78 -11.73 -3.12
C THR A 26 7.95 -10.33 -2.56
N PHE A 27 7.04 -9.44 -2.91
CA PHE A 27 6.94 -8.12 -2.32
C PHE A 27 5.83 -8.13 -1.27
N ALA A 28 6.21 -7.94 -0.01
CA ALA A 28 5.30 -7.72 1.11
C ALA A 28 5.25 -6.22 1.42
N TRP A 29 4.07 -5.70 1.75
CA TRP A 29 3.91 -4.28 2.08
C TRP A 29 2.92 -4.08 3.21
N SER A 30 3.02 -2.92 3.86
CA SER A 30 2.03 -2.43 4.81
C SER A 30 1.84 -0.92 4.69
N PHE A 31 0.64 -0.46 5.00
CA PHE A 31 0.29 0.95 5.06
C PHE A 31 -0.60 1.23 6.27
N ARG A 32 -0.31 2.33 6.96
CA ARG A 32 -1.12 2.82 8.07
C ARG A 32 -1.28 4.32 7.98
N LEU A 33 -2.52 4.82 7.99
CA LEU A 33 -2.77 6.25 8.08
C LEU A 33 -2.17 6.83 9.38
N HIS A 34 -1.69 8.06 9.30
CA HIS A 34 -1.31 8.82 10.48
C HIS A 34 -2.52 8.99 11.39
N THR A 35 -2.30 8.98 12.71
CA THR A 35 -3.38 9.14 13.70
C THR A 35 -4.21 10.40 13.46
N SER A 36 -3.58 11.51 13.06
CA SER A 36 -4.27 12.77 12.75
C SER A 36 -5.18 12.68 11.52
N VAL A 37 -4.84 11.84 10.55
CA VAL A 37 -5.63 11.61 9.33
C VAL A 37 -6.79 10.66 9.64
N ALA A 38 -6.50 9.57 10.35
CA ALA A 38 -7.50 8.61 10.78
C ALA A 38 -8.52 9.20 11.76
N ALA A 39 -8.14 10.19 12.59
CA ALA A 39 -9.03 10.86 13.54
C ALA A 39 -10.19 11.62 12.87
N ALA A 40 -10.09 11.93 11.58
CA ALA A 40 -11.17 12.54 10.82
C ALA A 40 -12.28 11.54 10.45
N ALA A 41 -12.01 10.24 10.52
CA ALA A 41 -12.94 9.20 10.12
C ALA A 41 -14.15 9.12 11.07
N ARG A 42 -15.34 9.03 10.49
CA ARG A 42 -16.62 8.88 11.19
C ARG A 42 -17.28 7.52 10.95
N GLY A 43 -16.57 6.63 10.27
CA GLY A 43 -17.02 5.28 9.95
C GLY A 43 -15.85 4.43 9.50
N LEU A 44 -16.16 3.21 9.06
CA LEU A 44 -15.17 2.29 8.53
C LEU A 44 -14.63 2.79 7.19
N MET A 45 -13.39 2.39 6.92
CA MET A 45 -12.63 2.68 5.72
C MET A 45 -12.72 1.51 4.75
N SER A 46 -12.73 1.81 3.46
CA SER A 46 -12.47 0.87 2.39
C SER A 46 -11.09 1.14 1.83
N GLU A 47 -10.27 0.10 1.77
CA GLU A 47 -8.95 0.13 1.16
C GLU A 47 -8.97 -0.60 -0.19
N SER A 48 -8.17 -0.14 -1.14
CA SER A 48 -7.76 -0.92 -2.31
C SER A 48 -6.34 -0.63 -2.73
N ALA A 49 -5.53 -1.69 -2.91
CA ALA A 49 -4.22 -1.60 -3.51
C ALA A 49 -4.16 -2.25 -4.89
N ARG A 50 -3.39 -1.63 -5.79
CA ARG A 50 -3.08 -2.15 -7.13
C ARG A 50 -1.60 -2.00 -7.42
N LEU A 51 -1.02 -3.03 -8.03
CA LEU A 51 0.37 -3.01 -8.45
C LEU A 51 0.46 -2.75 -9.96
N TYR A 52 1.44 -1.94 -10.35
CA TYR A 52 1.75 -1.64 -11.73
C TYR A 52 3.20 -2.03 -12.02
N LEU A 53 3.42 -2.69 -13.14
CA LEU A 53 4.73 -3.07 -13.68
C LEU A 53 5.00 -2.23 -14.93
N ASN A 54 6.07 -1.43 -14.92
CA ASN A 54 6.43 -0.56 -16.06
C ASN A 54 5.24 0.30 -16.56
N GLY A 55 4.44 0.82 -15.62
CA GLY A 55 3.27 1.65 -15.91
C GLY A 55 1.98 0.91 -16.28
N ARG A 56 1.99 -0.42 -16.41
CA ARG A 56 0.80 -1.23 -16.70
C ARG A 56 0.29 -1.93 -15.45
N ALA A 57 -1.02 -1.95 -15.24
CA ALA A 57 -1.62 -2.68 -14.12
C ALA A 57 -1.27 -4.18 -14.24
N THR A 58 -0.88 -4.78 -13.12
CA THR A 58 -0.74 -6.23 -13.03
C THR A 58 -2.09 -6.86 -12.67
N GLY A 59 -2.15 -8.18 -12.53
CA GLY A 59 -3.32 -8.88 -12.00
C GLY A 59 -3.49 -8.73 -10.47
N TYR A 60 -2.55 -8.10 -9.77
CA TYR A 60 -2.63 -7.95 -8.33
C TYR A 60 -3.63 -6.88 -7.92
N LYS A 61 -4.56 -7.28 -7.06
CA LYS A 61 -5.52 -6.42 -6.39
C LYS A 61 -5.71 -6.92 -4.97
N ASP A 62 -5.55 -6.01 -4.02
CA ASP A 62 -5.84 -6.21 -2.62
C ASP A 62 -6.96 -5.23 -2.24
N THR A 63 -7.91 -5.67 -1.42
CA THR A 63 -9.07 -4.85 -1.07
C THR A 63 -9.59 -5.29 0.28
N HIS A 64 -9.58 -4.36 1.22
CA HIS A 64 -10.15 -4.55 2.55
C HIS A 64 -11.38 -3.65 2.73
N PRO A 65 -12.61 -4.20 2.57
CA PRO A 65 -13.79 -3.44 2.92
C PRO A 65 -13.93 -3.35 4.44
N ALA A 66 -14.44 -2.22 4.92
CA ALA A 66 -14.91 -2.06 6.29
C ALA A 66 -13.85 -2.26 7.40
N VAL A 67 -12.64 -1.70 7.21
CA VAL A 67 -11.57 -1.68 8.24
C VAL A 67 -11.57 -0.37 9.03
N ALA A 68 -10.95 -0.37 10.22
CA ALA A 68 -10.75 0.89 10.94
C ALA A 68 -9.78 1.80 10.18
N ALA A 69 -10.00 3.12 10.18
CA ALA A 69 -9.14 4.05 9.44
C ALA A 69 -7.68 4.08 9.93
N ASN A 70 -7.40 3.63 11.16
CA ASN A 70 -6.04 3.50 11.69
C ASN A 70 -5.51 2.05 11.64
N TYR A 71 -6.19 1.15 10.94
CA TYR A 71 -5.76 -0.23 10.75
C TYR A 71 -4.45 -0.26 9.96
N LEU A 72 -3.58 -1.23 10.29
CA LEU A 72 -2.39 -1.51 9.51
C LEU A 72 -2.79 -2.49 8.40
N VAL A 73 -3.06 -1.97 7.21
CA VAL A 73 -3.32 -2.80 6.04
C VAL A 73 -2.00 -3.39 5.58
N HIS A 74 -1.98 -4.67 5.23
CA HIS A 74 -0.78 -5.34 4.74
C HIS A 74 -1.15 -6.48 3.81
N SER A 75 -0.31 -6.69 2.80
CA SER A 75 -0.51 -7.75 1.82
C SER A 75 0.81 -8.10 1.14
N SER A 76 0.80 -9.15 0.32
CA SER A 76 1.99 -9.58 -0.39
C SER A 76 1.66 -10.13 -1.76
N THR A 77 2.60 -10.05 -2.69
CA THR A 77 2.43 -10.56 -4.05
C THR A 77 3.76 -10.93 -4.69
N LYS A 78 3.70 -11.82 -5.69
CA LYS A 78 4.89 -12.19 -6.47
C LYS A 78 5.32 -11.01 -7.35
N VAL A 79 6.63 -10.82 -7.43
CA VAL A 79 7.27 -9.81 -8.27
C VAL A 79 8.40 -10.46 -9.06
N PHE A 80 8.98 -9.71 -10.00
CA PHE A 80 10.12 -10.15 -10.79
C PHE A 80 11.31 -9.23 -10.51
N ALA A 81 12.51 -9.82 -10.43
CA ALA A 81 13.74 -9.06 -10.33
C ALA A 81 13.99 -8.17 -11.56
N ASN A 82 14.79 -7.11 -11.37
CA ASN A 82 15.15 -6.11 -12.37
C ASN A 82 13.96 -5.38 -13.02
N LYS A 83 12.87 -5.21 -12.28
CA LYS A 83 11.66 -4.51 -12.77
C LYS A 83 11.29 -3.32 -11.90
N SER A 84 10.76 -2.28 -12.55
CA SER A 84 10.19 -1.11 -11.88
C SER A 84 8.72 -1.37 -11.60
N TYR A 85 8.35 -1.20 -10.34
CA TYR A 85 6.99 -1.33 -9.86
C TYR A 85 6.47 -0.02 -9.27
N LYS A 86 5.15 0.10 -9.27
CA LYS A 86 4.42 1.13 -8.54
C LYS A 86 3.24 0.48 -7.84
N LEU A 87 3.19 0.57 -6.51
CA LEU A 87 2.01 0.25 -5.73
C LEU A 87 1.18 1.53 -5.58
N VAL A 88 -0.12 1.44 -5.87
CA VAL A 88 -1.09 2.50 -5.62
C VAL A 88 -2.06 2.00 -4.56
N ILE A 89 -2.22 2.76 -3.49
CA ILE A 89 -3.17 2.49 -2.40
C ILE A 89 -4.20 3.60 -2.40
N ASP A 90 -5.48 3.22 -2.50
CA ASP A 90 -6.63 4.10 -2.44
C ASP A 90 -7.43 3.80 -1.17
N GLU A 91 -7.52 4.77 -0.27
CA GLU A 91 -8.28 4.69 0.99
C GLU A 91 -9.49 5.62 0.95
N GLN A 92 -10.64 5.14 1.39
CA GLN A 92 -11.88 5.92 1.42
C GLN A 92 -12.60 5.73 2.75
N PHE A 93 -12.94 6.82 3.42
CA PHE A 93 -13.73 6.75 4.65
C PHE A 93 -14.66 7.96 4.82
N PRO A 94 -15.83 7.78 5.48
CA PRO A 94 -16.72 8.87 5.81
C PRO A 94 -16.07 9.88 6.77
N ILE A 95 -16.36 11.16 6.57
CA ILE A 95 -15.98 12.27 7.45
C ILE A 95 -17.23 13.06 7.88
N ALA A 96 -17.05 14.09 8.71
CA ALA A 96 -18.16 14.92 9.18
C ALA A 96 -18.96 15.57 8.03
N ARG A 97 -20.22 15.93 8.31
CA ARG A 97 -21.14 16.60 7.36
C ARG A 97 -21.41 15.80 6.08
N ARG A 98 -21.54 14.47 6.20
CA ARG A 98 -21.82 13.54 5.08
C ARG A 98 -20.77 13.57 3.96
N GLY A 99 -19.55 14.04 4.24
CA GLY A 99 -18.45 13.99 3.29
C GLY A 99 -17.77 12.61 3.28
N THR A 100 -17.05 12.32 2.20
CA THR A 100 -16.12 11.19 2.11
C THR A 100 -14.73 11.73 1.85
N ARG A 101 -13.75 11.24 2.60
CA ARG A 101 -12.35 11.52 2.33
C ARG A 101 -11.78 10.41 1.47
N HIS A 102 -11.18 10.81 0.36
CA HIS A 102 -10.44 9.93 -0.54
C HIS A 102 -8.96 10.25 -0.42
N ILE A 103 -8.15 9.22 -0.18
CA ILE A 103 -6.69 9.32 -0.08
C ILE A 103 -6.11 8.37 -1.12
N ARG A 104 -5.20 8.89 -1.93
CA ARG A 104 -4.44 8.10 -2.90
C ARG A 104 -2.96 8.29 -2.63
N THR A 105 -2.24 7.20 -2.40
CA THR A 105 -0.80 7.19 -2.22
C THR A 105 -0.15 6.29 -3.26
N GLU A 106 1.04 6.69 -3.72
CA GLU A 106 1.80 5.93 -4.71
C GLU A 106 3.21 5.66 -4.17
N PHE A 107 3.63 4.39 -4.22
CA PHE A 107 4.95 3.95 -3.80
C PHE A 107 5.65 3.27 -4.97
N LYS A 108 6.71 3.93 -5.46
CA LYS A 108 7.54 3.40 -6.55
C LYS A 108 8.73 2.64 -5.97
N PHE A 109 9.05 1.50 -6.53
CA PHE A 109 10.20 0.70 -6.13
C PHE A 109 10.76 -0.10 -7.30
N ILE A 110 12.02 -0.47 -7.19
CA ILE A 110 12.70 -1.35 -8.13
C ILE A 110 13.09 -2.62 -7.37
N VAL A 111 12.79 -3.77 -7.94
CA VAL A 111 13.30 -5.04 -7.40
C VAL A 111 14.70 -5.23 -7.96
N HIS A 112 15.73 -4.96 -7.15
CA HIS A 112 17.11 -5.25 -7.55
C HIS A 112 17.43 -6.72 -7.29
N PRO A 113 18.10 -7.43 -8.21
CA PRO A 113 18.68 -8.73 -7.90
C PRO A 113 19.76 -8.55 -6.84
N ILE A 114 19.99 -9.59 -6.05
CA ILE A 114 21.15 -9.70 -5.15
C ILE A 114 22.39 -9.98 -5.98
#